data_AF-A0A9X3HYK9-F1
#
_entry.id   AF-A0A9X3HYK9-F1
#
_cell.length_a   1.000
_cell.length_b   1.000
_cell.length_c   1.000
_cell.angle_alpha   90.00
_cell.angle_beta   90.00
_cell.angle_gamma   90.00
#
_symmetry.space_group_name_H-M   'P 1'
#
loop_
_entity.id
_entity.type
_entity.pdbx_description
1 polymer ?
#
loop_
_entity_poly.entity_id
_entity_poly.type
_entity_poly.pdbx_seq_one_letter_code
_entity_poly.pdbx_strand_id
1 'polypeptide(L)'
;MNNFKWNAFGVLTRVEKTDAMVFIENSAGNVRKMSVKRYKDSADVVYEKAQNLVGQSVTIRTSQNTNNWSVDEWFSEIAPL
;
A
#
# COMPACT_ATOMS: atom_id res chain seq x y z
N MET A 1 -19.13 9.36 -2.66
CA MET A 1 -18.30 9.49 -1.44
C MET A 1 -17.15 8.51 -1.55
N ASN A 2 -15.90 9.00 -1.61
CA ASN A 2 -14.73 8.12 -1.63
C ASN A 2 -14.41 7.71 -0.19
N ASN A 3 -14.83 6.53 0.23
CA ASN A 3 -14.55 6.01 1.56
C ASN A 3 -13.17 5.38 1.57
N PHE A 4 -12.14 6.20 1.80
CA PHE A 4 -10.81 5.69 2.09
C PHE A 4 -10.77 5.16 3.53
N LYS A 5 -10.32 3.92 3.71
CA LYS A 5 -10.19 3.29 5.04
C LYS A 5 -8.74 2.88 5.29
N TRP A 6 -8.27 3.21 6.48
CA TRP A 6 -7.02 2.72 7.02
C TRP A 6 -7.26 1.38 7.70
N ASN A 7 -6.49 0.36 7.32
CA ASN A 7 -6.57 -0.96 7.91
C ASN A 7 -5.18 -1.43 8.29
N ALA A 8 -5.07 -2.11 9.44
CA ALA A 8 -3.84 -2.76 9.84
C ALA A 8 -3.39 -3.73 8.75
N PHE A 9 -2.15 -3.56 8.29
CA PHE A 9 -1.56 -4.42 7.28
C PHE A 9 -0.64 -5.47 7.89
N GLY A 10 -0.09 -5.22 9.07
CA GLY A 10 0.83 -6.12 9.77
C GLY A 10 2.28 -5.65 9.66
N VAL A 11 3.23 -6.54 9.93
CA VAL A 11 4.67 -6.21 9.87
C VAL A 11 5.11 -6.19 8.41
N LEU A 12 5.61 -5.05 7.93
CA LEU A 12 6.10 -4.89 6.56
C LEU A 12 7.43 -5.63 6.40
N THR A 13 7.53 -6.51 5.41
CA THR A 13 8.74 -7.34 5.19
C THR A 13 9.46 -7.02 3.89
N ARG A 14 8.72 -6.64 2.84
CA ARG A 14 9.29 -6.32 1.53
C ARG A 14 8.59 -5.15 0.89
N VAL A 15 9.36 -4.35 0.18
CA VAL A 15 8.89 -3.22 -0.61
C VAL A 15 9.63 -3.24 -1.95
N GLU A 16 8.89 -3.18 -3.05
CA GLU A 16 9.45 -3.15 -4.39
C GLU A 16 8.77 -2.09 -5.24
N LYS A 17 9.49 -1.58 -6.24
CA LYS A 17 8.95 -0.63 -7.21
C LYS A 17 9.40 -1.01 -8.61
N THR A 18 8.47 -0.93 -9.54
CA THR A 18 8.69 -0.95 -10.98
C THR A 18 8.21 0.36 -11.58
N ASP A 19 8.41 0.57 -12.88
CA ASP A 19 7.90 1.75 -13.59
C ASP A 19 6.37 1.87 -13.52
N ALA A 20 5.66 0.75 -13.31
CA ALA A 20 4.21 0.71 -13.32
C ALA A 20 3.59 0.69 -11.91
N MET A 21 4.27 0.05 -10.94
CA MET A 21 3.67 -0.32 -9.66
C MET A 21 4.65 -0.21 -8.49
N VAL A 22 4.12 0.13 -7.32
CA VAL A 22 4.75 -0.11 -6.03
C VAL A 22 4.09 -1.32 -5.39
N PHE A 23 4.88 -2.25 -4.86
CA PHE A 23 4.43 -3.45 -4.15
C PHE A 23 4.91 -3.41 -2.71
N ILE A 24 4.03 -3.83 -1.80
CA ILE A 24 4.35 -4.06 -0.40
C ILE A 24 3.91 -5.47 -0.01
N GLU A 25 4.71 -6.12 0.83
CA GLU A 25 4.44 -7.46 1.37
C GLU A 25 4.58 -7.42 2.89
N ASN A 26 3.67 -8.11 3.59
CA ASN A 26 3.74 -8.26 5.05
C ASN A 26 4.30 -9.64 5.46
N SER A 27 4.52 -9.83 6.76
CA SER A 27 5.02 -11.09 7.34
C SER A 27 4.06 -12.29 7.20
N ALA A 28 2.81 -12.06 6.81
CA ALA A 28 1.83 -13.12 6.52
C ALA A 28 1.78 -13.49 5.02
N GLY A 29 2.64 -12.89 4.18
CA GLY A 29 2.68 -13.10 2.73
C GLY A 29 1.59 -12.35 1.96
N ASN A 30 0.88 -11.42 2.60
CA ASN A 30 -0.11 -10.58 1.90
C ASN A 30 0.60 -9.50 1.10
N VAL A 31 0.27 -9.40 -0.19
CA VAL A 31 0.80 -8.38 -1.09
C VAL A 31 -0.27 -7.34 -1.41
N ARG A 32 0.11 -6.07 -1.49
CA ARG A 32 -0.72 -4.98 -2.03
C ARG A 32 0.08 -4.18 -3.04
N LYS A 33 -0.62 -3.62 -4.03
CA LYS A 33 -0.01 -2.80 -5.08
C LYS A 33 -0.62 -1.40 -5.21
N MET A 34 0.19 -0.47 -5.66
CA MET A 34 -0.18 0.91 -5.96
C MET A 34 0.29 1.23 -7.37
N SER A 35 -0.54 1.90 -8.17
CA SER A 35 -0.16 2.31 -9.52
C SER A 35 0.68 3.59 -9.51
N VAL A 36 1.90 3.51 -10.07
CA VAL A 36 2.78 4.68 -10.26
C VAL A 36 2.12 5.68 -11.21
N LYS A 37 1.54 5.23 -12.33
CA LYS A 37 0.85 6.12 -13.29
C LYS A 37 -0.32 6.90 -12.67
N ARG A 38 -1.07 6.27 -11.75
CA ARG A 38 -2.25 6.89 -11.12
C ARG A 38 -1.90 7.91 -10.05
N TYR A 39 -0.82 7.66 -9.29
CA TYR A 39 -0.41 8.46 -8.14
C TYR A 39 0.82 9.35 -8.41
N LYS A 40 1.52 9.14 -9.53
CA LYS A 40 2.68 9.94 -10.00
C LYS A 40 3.71 10.10 -8.88
N ASP A 41 4.17 11.32 -8.62
CA ASP A 41 5.16 11.64 -7.59
C ASP A 41 4.75 11.14 -6.19
N SER A 42 3.45 11.03 -5.89
CA SER A 42 2.99 10.44 -4.63
C SER A 42 3.33 8.96 -4.50
N ALA A 43 3.46 8.22 -5.60
CA ALA A 43 3.89 6.83 -5.56
C ALA A 43 5.35 6.70 -5.10
N ASP A 44 6.20 7.65 -5.49
CA ASP A 44 7.61 7.68 -5.09
C ASP A 44 7.75 8.01 -3.61
N VAL A 45 7.01 9.01 -3.13
CA VAL A 45 6.95 9.35 -1.71
C VAL A 45 6.46 8.18 -0.86
N VAL A 46 5.41 7.48 -1.32
CA VAL A 46 4.87 6.31 -0.61
C VAL A 46 5.86 5.14 -0.62
N TYR A 47 6.57 4.93 -1.73
CA TYR A 47 7.62 3.92 -1.83
C TYR A 47 8.76 4.20 -0.84
N GLU A 48 9.31 5.42 -0.82
CA GLU A 48 10.37 5.82 0.12
C GLU A 48 9.91 5.66 1.58
N LYS A 49 8.67 6.05 1.86
CA LYS A 49 8.07 5.86 3.18
C LYS A 49 7.97 4.38 3.55
N ALA A 50 7.51 3.53 2.64
CA ALA A 50 7.42 2.09 2.86
C ALA A 50 8.81 1.48 3.12
N GLN A 51 9.85 1.89 2.38
CA GLN A 51 11.21 1.41 2.61
C GLN A 51 11.70 1.69 4.04
N ASN A 52 11.37 2.86 4.59
CA ASN A 52 11.72 3.23 5.96
C ASN A 52 10.91 2.49 7.04
N LEU A 53 9.81 1.83 6.66
CA LEU A 53 8.92 1.10 7.56
C LEU A 53 9.13 -0.42 7.53
N VAL A 54 10.09 -0.92 6.74
CA VAL A 54 10.42 -2.35 6.72
C VAL A 54 10.84 -2.81 8.12
N GLY A 55 10.26 -3.93 8.55
CA GLY A 55 10.41 -4.49 9.90
C GLY A 55 9.43 -3.93 10.93
N GLN A 56 8.58 -2.95 10.58
CA GLN A 56 7.64 -2.32 11.51
C GLN A 56 6.20 -2.74 11.21
N SER A 57 5.34 -2.68 12.24
CA SER A 57 3.89 -2.78 12.06
C SER A 57 3.35 -1.54 11.35
N VAL A 58 2.59 -1.73 10.28
CA VAL A 58 2.05 -0.65 9.47
C VAL A 58 0.54 -0.77 9.26
N THR A 59 -0.07 0.36 8.94
CA THR A 59 -1.43 0.48 8.42
C THR A 59 -1.39 0.98 6.98
N ILE A 60 -2.35 0.56 6.16
CA ILE A 60 -2.47 0.98 4.76
C ILE A 60 -3.83 1.60 4.49
N ARG A 61 -3.85 2.58 3.60
CA ARG A 61 -5.10 3.21 3.15
C ARG A 61 -5.59 2.53 1.89
N THR A 62 -6.76 1.91 1.97
CA THR A 62 -7.45 1.28 0.85
C THR A 62 -8.64 2.13 0.43
N SER A 63 -8.91 2.19 -0.88
CA SER A 63 -10.12 2.82 -1.39
C SER A 63 -11.24 1.77 -1.35
N GLN A 64 -12.26 1.95 -0.50
CA GLN A 64 -13.44 1.09 -0.58
C GLN A 64 -14.30 1.57 -1.76
N ASN A 65 -14.05 1.02 -2.94
CA ASN A 65 -14.91 1.26 -4.10
C ASN A 65 -16.17 0.42 -3.91
N THR A 66 -17.33 1.00 -4.16
CA THR A 66 -18.65 0.32 -4.15
C THR A 66 -18.82 -0.69 -5.30
N ASN A 67 -17.73 -1.25 -5.80
CA ASN A 67 -17.69 -2.17 -6.91
C ASN A 67 -16.93 -3.42 -6.45
N ASN A 68 -17.27 -4.60 -6.97
CA ASN A 68 -16.75 -5.93 -6.60
C ASN A 68 -15.23 -6.15 -6.79
N TRP A 69 -14.42 -5.10 -6.77
CA TRP A 69 -12.97 -5.20 -6.82
C TRP A 69 -12.45 -5.59 -5.44
N SER A 70 -11.58 -6.61 -5.41
CA SER A 70 -10.99 -7.08 -4.16
C SER A 70 -10.22 -5.94 -3.50
N VAL A 71 -10.68 -5.53 -2.32
CA VAL A 71 -9.97 -4.60 -1.42
C VAL A 71 -8.61 -5.14 -0.98
N ASP A 72 -8.34 -6.42 -1.27
CA ASP A 72 -7.11 -7.10 -0.92
C ASP A 72 -5.99 -6.96 -1.96
N GLU A 73 -6.17 -6.11 -2.97
CA GLU A 73 -5.16 -5.96 -4.01
C GLU A 73 -4.50 -4.58 -4.00
N TRP A 74 -5.23 -3.52 -3.64
CA TRP A 74 -4.78 -2.14 -3.87
C TRP A 74 -4.64 -1.32 -2.59
N PHE A 75 -3.61 -0.47 -2.56
CA PHE A 75 -3.45 0.54 -1.52
C PHE A 75 -3.08 1.90 -2.13
N SER A 76 -3.25 2.95 -1.33
CA SER A 76 -3.09 4.35 -1.75
C SER A 76 -2.21 5.18 -0.83
N GLU A 77 -1.82 4.64 0.32
CA GLU A 77 -0.93 5.26 1.31
C GLU A 77 -0.53 4.21 2.36
N ILE A 78 0.60 4.42 3.04
CA ILE A 78 1.12 3.58 4.13
C ILE A 78 1.51 4.46 5.32
N ALA A 79 1.39 3.97 6.55
CA ALA A 79 1.83 4.68 7.75
C ALA A 79 2.24 3.68 8.85
N PRO A 80 3.09 4.07 9.81
CA PRO A 80 3.30 3.27 11.01
C PRO A 80 1.97 3.05 11.74
N LEU A 81 1.81 1.88 12.34
CA LEU A 81 0.65 1.54 13.17
C LEU A 81 0.73 2.20 14.54
#